data_AF-A0A3B6B061-F1
#
_entry.id   AF-A0A3B6B061-F1
#
_cell.length_a   1.000
_cell.length_b   1.000
_cell.length_c   1.000
_cell.angle_alpha   90.00
_cell.angle_beta   90.00
_cell.angle_gamma   90.00
#
_symmetry.space_group_name_H-M   'P 1'
#
loop_
_entity.id
_entity.type
_entity.pdbx_description
1 polymer ?
#
loop_
_entity_poly.entity_id
_entity_poly.type
_entity_poly.pdbx_seq_one_letter_code
_entity_poly.pdbx_strand_id
1 'polypeptide(L)'
;MDPDVETLADDDALVGDGGEADRFEAEAEAELLRDRFRLAVINIATSEGKKAGMEVAGPVVACIADLAFKSAEQLAKDVELFAQHASRKSIRMDDVILTAHRNEHLMGQLRTFSQNLKGKEPCTGKKRKKSSKKDNNMTVI
;
A
#
# COMPACT_ATOMS: atom_id res chain seq x y z
N MET A 1 -12.37 -30.75 63.33
CA MET A 1 -12.46 -31.43 62.02
C MET A 1 -13.27 -30.50 61.16
N ASP A 2 -12.49 -29.62 60.59
CA ASP A 2 -12.80 -28.25 60.24
C ASP A 2 -13.53 -28.19 58.89
N PRO A 3 -14.46 -27.22 58.70
CA PRO A 3 -14.84 -26.81 57.37
C PRO A 3 -13.72 -25.90 56.84
N ASP A 4 -12.95 -26.38 55.87
CA ASP A 4 -11.98 -25.52 55.19
C ASP A 4 -12.72 -24.40 54.47
N VAL A 5 -12.48 -23.22 55.03
CA VAL A 5 -12.68 -21.90 54.50
C VAL A 5 -11.72 -21.70 53.33
N GLU A 6 -12.24 -21.56 52.11
CA GLU A 6 -11.55 -20.79 51.08
C GLU A 6 -12.49 -19.70 50.58
N THR A 7 -12.28 -18.56 51.21
CA THR A 7 -12.67 -17.22 50.80
C THR A 7 -11.98 -16.81 49.50
N LEU A 8 -12.77 -16.15 48.64
CA LEU A 8 -12.41 -14.98 47.82
C LEU A 8 -11.32 -15.17 46.74
N ALA A 9 -11.79 -15.17 45.49
CA ALA A 9 -11.46 -14.08 44.57
C ALA A 9 -12.58 -13.98 43.52
N ASP A 10 -13.40 -12.94 43.64
CA ASP A 10 -14.11 -12.37 42.51
C ASP A 10 -13.07 -12.00 41.46
N ASP A 11 -13.03 -12.74 40.34
CA ASP A 11 -12.22 -12.41 39.15
C ASP A 11 -12.93 -11.25 38.42
N ASP A 12 -12.88 -10.09 39.06
CA ASP A 12 -13.38 -8.82 38.57
C ASP A 12 -12.36 -8.24 37.59
N ALA A 13 -12.86 -7.98 36.37
CA ALA A 13 -12.37 -7.02 35.40
C ALA A 13 -10.86 -6.98 35.08
N LEU A 14 -10.47 -7.68 34.00
CA LEU A 14 -9.43 -7.18 33.09
C LEU A 14 -9.93 -7.20 31.64
N VAL A 15 -11.01 -6.44 31.39
CA VAL A 15 -11.27 -5.91 30.04
C VAL A 15 -10.25 -4.80 29.84
N GLY A 16 -9.19 -5.12 29.09
CA GLY A 16 -8.16 -4.15 28.73
C GLY A 16 -8.75 -3.03 27.86
N ASP A 17 -8.98 -1.88 28.48
CA ASP A 17 -9.29 -0.57 27.89
C ASP A 17 -8.43 -0.22 26.65
N GLY A 18 -7.20 -0.73 26.56
CA GLY A 18 -6.30 -0.51 25.42
C GLY A 18 -6.76 -1.16 24.10
N GLY A 19 -7.59 -2.20 24.13
CA GLY A 19 -8.08 -2.87 22.91
C GLY A 19 -9.25 -2.16 22.24
N GLU A 20 -10.04 -1.41 23.00
CA GLU A 20 -11.14 -0.60 22.45
C GLU A 20 -10.61 0.75 21.94
N ALA A 21 -9.67 1.37 22.66
CA ALA A 21 -8.99 2.58 22.21
C ALA A 21 -8.24 2.38 20.88
N ASP A 22 -7.46 1.30 20.75
CA ASP A 22 -6.70 0.99 19.51
C ASP A 22 -7.63 0.71 18.31
N ARG A 23 -8.79 0.08 18.55
CA ARG A 23 -9.81 -0.12 17.51
C ARG A 23 -10.46 1.20 17.09
N PHE A 24 -10.77 2.06 18.05
CA PHE A 24 -11.35 3.38 17.77
C PHE A 24 -10.37 4.24 16.97
N GLU A 25 -9.08 4.24 17.32
CA GLU A 25 -8.04 4.90 16.56
C GLU A 25 -7.95 4.36 15.13
N ALA A 26 -7.92 3.03 14.95
CA ALA A 26 -7.89 2.40 13.64
C ALA A 26 -9.13 2.72 12.78
N GLU A 27 -10.32 2.81 13.41
CA GLU A 27 -11.54 3.21 12.74
C GLU A 27 -11.50 4.66 12.28
N ALA A 28 -11.02 5.57 13.13
CA ALA A 28 -10.83 6.98 12.80
C ALA A 28 -9.80 7.16 11.67
N GLU A 29 -8.71 6.39 11.67
CA GLU A 29 -7.73 6.37 10.58
C GLU A 29 -8.36 5.87 9.27
N ALA A 30 -9.19 4.82 9.34
CA ALA A 30 -9.89 4.28 8.18
C ALA A 30 -10.93 5.26 7.62
N GLU A 31 -11.62 6.03 8.48
CA GLU A 31 -12.51 7.10 8.06
C GLU A 31 -11.73 8.24 7.39
N LEU A 32 -10.64 8.71 7.99
CA LEU A 32 -9.78 9.74 7.40
C LEU A 32 -9.23 9.30 6.04
N LEU A 33 -8.83 8.03 5.90
CA LEU A 33 -8.36 7.47 4.63
C LEU A 33 -9.48 7.47 3.57
N ARG A 34 -10.69 7.07 3.94
CA ARG A 34 -11.86 7.08 3.06
C ARG A 34 -12.19 8.49 2.58
N ASP A 35 -12.14 9.47 3.46
CA ASP A 35 -12.40 10.88 3.11
C ASP A 35 -11.37 11.41 2.12
N ARG A 36 -10.08 11.18 2.38
CA ARG A 36 -9.01 11.57 1.46
C ARG A 36 -9.13 10.87 0.10
N PHE A 37 -9.47 9.59 0.10
CA PHE A 37 -9.70 8.83 -1.11
C PHE A 37 -10.86 9.42 -1.92
N ARG A 38 -11.97 9.74 -1.26
CA ARG A 38 -13.16 10.37 -1.89
C ARG A 38 -12.81 11.71 -2.52
N LEU A 39 -12.04 12.57 -1.85
CA LEU A 39 -11.58 13.85 -2.41
C LEU A 39 -10.73 13.66 -3.67
N ALA A 40 -9.83 12.67 -3.69
CA ALA A 40 -9.04 12.35 -4.88
C ALA A 40 -9.93 11.91 -6.05
N VAL A 41 -10.93 11.06 -5.80
CA VAL A 41 -11.89 10.62 -6.81
C VAL A 41 -12.71 11.78 -7.36
N ILE A 42 -13.20 12.68 -6.49
CA ILE A 42 -13.92 13.89 -6.92
C ILE A 42 -13.06 14.73 -7.87
N ASN A 43 -11.79 14.94 -7.52
CA ASN A 43 -10.87 15.72 -8.34
C ASN A 43 -10.63 15.08 -9.71
N ILE A 44 -10.44 13.76 -9.76
CA ILE A 44 -10.25 13.02 -11.02
C ILE A 44 -11.53 13.08 -11.86
N ALA A 45 -12.68 12.70 -11.30
CA ALA A 45 -13.95 12.65 -12.03
C ALA A 45 -14.36 14.02 -12.58
N THR A 46 -14.18 15.07 -11.78
CA THR A 46 -14.49 16.45 -12.21
C THR A 46 -13.53 16.93 -13.30
N SER A 47 -12.24 16.58 -13.19
CA SER A 47 -11.23 16.91 -14.21
C SER A 47 -11.55 16.22 -15.54
N GLU A 48 -11.89 14.93 -15.51
CA GLU A 48 -12.27 14.18 -16.72
C GLU A 48 -13.58 14.68 -17.32
N GLY A 49 -14.59 15.00 -16.50
CA GLY A 49 -15.83 15.63 -16.96
C GLY A 49 -15.55 16.94 -17.70
N LYS A 50 -14.74 17.83 -17.10
CA LYS A 50 -14.35 19.11 -17.73
C LYS A 50 -13.65 18.92 -19.08
N LYS A 51 -12.75 17.94 -19.20
CA LYS A 51 -12.09 17.62 -20.48
C LYS A 51 -13.08 17.15 -21.54
N ALA A 52 -14.13 16.44 -21.13
CA ALA A 52 -15.22 16.01 -22.02
C ALA A 52 -16.27 17.10 -22.28
N GLY A 53 -16.16 18.29 -21.66
CA GLY A 53 -17.17 19.34 -21.75
C GLY A 53 -18.47 19.01 -21.01
N MET A 54 -18.41 18.16 -19.99
CA MET A 54 -19.56 17.65 -19.24
C MET A 54 -19.37 17.84 -17.73
N GLU A 55 -20.48 17.90 -16.99
CA GLU A 55 -20.46 17.86 -15.53
C GLU A 55 -20.89 16.48 -15.03
N VAL A 56 -20.18 15.95 -14.03
CA VAL A 56 -20.50 14.66 -13.42
C VAL A 56 -21.41 14.91 -12.22
N ALA A 57 -22.60 14.30 -12.22
CA ALA A 57 -23.55 14.46 -11.13
C ALA A 57 -22.98 13.96 -9.79
N GLY A 58 -23.26 14.67 -8.70
CA GLY A 58 -22.76 14.34 -7.35
C GLY A 58 -22.98 12.89 -6.92
N PRO A 59 -24.18 12.29 -7.10
CA PRO A 59 -24.41 10.88 -6.79
C PRO A 59 -23.54 9.93 -7.62
N VAL A 60 -23.26 10.26 -8.88
CA VAL A 60 -22.39 9.46 -9.75
C VAL A 60 -20.96 9.49 -9.22
N VAL A 61 -20.45 10.65 -8.80
CA VAL A 61 -19.12 10.76 -8.19
C VAL A 61 -19.04 9.97 -6.89
N ALA A 62 -20.08 10.00 -6.06
CA ALA A 62 -20.14 9.20 -4.84
C ALA A 62 -20.07 7.69 -5.15
N CYS A 63 -20.86 7.22 -6.13
CA CYS A 63 -20.82 5.81 -6.57
C CYS A 63 -19.43 5.41 -7.11
N ILE A 64 -18.76 6.28 -7.88
CA ILE A 64 -17.40 6.04 -8.37
C ILE A 64 -16.42 5.91 -7.20
N ALA A 65 -16.55 6.76 -6.17
CA ALA A 65 -15.69 6.70 -5.00
C ALA A 65 -15.84 5.37 -4.25
N ASP A 66 -17.07 4.92 -4.01
CA ASP A 66 -17.33 3.65 -3.33
C ASP A 66 -16.83 2.45 -4.15
N LEU A 67 -17.04 2.48 -5.46
CA LEU A 67 -16.58 1.42 -6.36
C LEU A 67 -15.04 1.38 -6.43
N ALA A 68 -14.39 2.53 -6.54
CA ALA A 68 -12.94 2.61 -6.61
C ALA A 68 -12.29 2.16 -5.28
N PHE A 69 -12.91 2.47 -4.13
CA PHE A 69 -12.42 2.01 -2.83
C PHE A 69 -12.51 0.49 -2.70
N LYS A 70 -13.66 -0.11 -3.05
CA LYS A 70 -13.82 -1.59 -3.12
C LYS A 70 -12.85 -2.23 -4.12
N SER A 71 -12.62 -1.57 -5.25
CA SER A 71 -11.66 -2.04 -6.25
C SER A 71 -10.23 -2.02 -5.73
N ALA A 72 -9.86 -1.02 -4.93
CA ALA A 72 -8.55 -0.94 -4.28
C ALA A 72 -8.35 -2.08 -3.26
N GLU A 73 -9.39 -2.45 -2.52
CA GLU A 73 -9.34 -3.60 -1.60
C GLU A 73 -9.09 -4.91 -2.34
N GLN A 74 -9.82 -5.17 -3.43
CA GLN A 74 -9.62 -6.36 -4.25
C GLN A 74 -8.22 -6.37 -4.89
N LEU A 75 -7.79 -5.21 -5.40
CA LEU A 75 -6.47 -5.05 -5.99
C LEU A 75 -5.37 -5.37 -4.98
N ALA A 76 -5.49 -4.92 -3.72
CA ALA A 76 -4.52 -5.19 -2.66
C ALA A 76 -4.39 -6.69 -2.37
N LYS A 77 -5.52 -7.40 -2.28
CA LYS A 77 -5.55 -8.86 -2.09
C LYS A 77 -4.90 -9.59 -3.26
N ASP A 78 -5.21 -9.17 -4.49
CA ASP A 78 -4.68 -9.80 -5.70
C ASP A 78 -3.15 -9.63 -5.80
N VAL A 79 -2.62 -8.41 -5.60
CA VAL A 79 -1.18 -8.18 -5.70
C VAL A 79 -0.39 -8.86 -4.59
N GLU A 80 -0.98 -8.99 -3.40
CA GLU A 80 -0.39 -9.79 -2.31
C GLU A 80 -0.30 -11.26 -2.72
N LEU A 81 -1.39 -11.84 -3.22
CA LEU A 81 -1.43 -13.22 -3.67
C LEU A 81 -0.44 -13.48 -4.82
N PHE A 82 -0.28 -12.55 -5.76
CA PHE A 82 0.70 -12.68 -6.85
C PHE A 82 2.14 -12.67 -6.34
N ALA A 83 2.47 -11.81 -5.38
CA ALA A 83 3.78 -11.80 -4.75
C ALA A 83 4.04 -13.12 -3.99
N GLN A 84 3.06 -13.59 -3.22
CA GLN A 84 3.13 -14.84 -2.47
C GLN A 84 3.27 -16.06 -3.38
N HIS A 85 2.54 -16.11 -4.51
CA HIS A 85 2.65 -17.18 -5.52
C HIS A 85 4.08 -17.29 -6.10
N ALA A 86 4.77 -16.15 -6.21
CA ALA A 86 6.18 -16.09 -6.62
C ALA A 86 7.17 -16.24 -5.45
N SER A 87 6.72 -16.70 -4.28
CA SER A 87 7.51 -16.86 -3.05
C SER A 87 8.20 -15.56 -2.58
N ARG A 88 7.55 -14.41 -2.79
CA ARG A 88 8.06 -13.08 -2.39
C ARG A 88 7.20 -12.46 -1.31
N LYS A 89 7.85 -11.73 -0.40
CA LYS A 89 7.19 -10.90 0.63
C LYS A 89 7.02 -9.43 0.22
N SER A 90 7.56 -9.05 -0.94
CA SER A 90 7.51 -7.70 -1.48
C SER A 90 6.88 -7.73 -2.86
N ILE A 91 5.88 -6.87 -3.04
CA ILE A 91 5.20 -6.63 -4.31
C ILE A 91 6.18 -5.95 -5.29
N ARG A 92 6.11 -6.35 -6.56
CA ARG A 92 6.89 -5.81 -7.68
C ARG A 92 5.96 -5.32 -8.80
N MET A 93 6.54 -4.62 -9.77
CA MET A 93 5.79 -4.14 -10.95
C MET A 93 5.12 -5.27 -11.73
N ASP A 94 5.70 -6.47 -11.76
CA ASP A 94 5.11 -7.61 -12.46
C ASP A 94 3.79 -8.05 -11.80
N ASP A 95 3.66 -7.95 -10.48
CA ASP A 95 2.42 -8.25 -9.75
C ASP A 95 1.32 -7.25 -10.12
N VAL A 96 1.67 -5.96 -10.16
CA VAL A 96 0.75 -4.89 -10.56
C VAL A 96 0.31 -5.07 -12.01
N ILE A 97 1.22 -5.38 -12.93
CA ILE A 97 0.89 -5.62 -14.34
C ILE A 97 -0.04 -6.83 -14.50
N LEU A 98 0.13 -7.88 -13.69
CA LEU A 98 -0.70 -9.09 -13.75
C LEU A 98 -2.16 -8.83 -13.38
N THR A 99 -2.44 -7.81 -12.57
CA THR A 99 -3.84 -7.42 -12.22
C THR A 99 -4.65 -7.03 -13.46
N ALA A 100 -4.00 -6.55 -14.53
CA ALA A 100 -4.65 -6.16 -15.78
C ALA A 100 -4.75 -7.31 -16.80
N HIS A 101 -4.51 -8.57 -16.43
CA HIS A 101 -4.47 -9.70 -17.37
C HIS A 101 -5.75 -9.95 -18.18
N ARG A 102 -6.89 -9.44 -17.73
CA ARG A 102 -8.16 -9.54 -18.48
C ARG A 102 -8.28 -8.51 -19.60
N ASN A 103 -7.37 -7.54 -19.66
CA ASN A 103 -7.37 -6.46 -20.63
C ASN A 103 -5.95 -6.23 -21.16
N GLU A 104 -5.64 -6.85 -22.30
CA GLU A 104 -4.33 -6.78 -22.95
C GLU A 104 -3.89 -5.34 -23.25
N HIS A 105 -4.82 -4.47 -23.64
CA HIS A 105 -4.51 -3.06 -23.89
C HIS A 105 -4.05 -2.35 -22.61
N LEU A 106 -4.78 -2.53 -21.51
CA LEU A 106 -4.41 -1.97 -20.21
C LEU A 106 -3.10 -2.56 -19.69
N MET A 107 -2.90 -3.88 -19.82
CA MET A 107 -1.65 -4.53 -19.46
C MET A 107 -0.46 -3.93 -20.26
N GLY A 108 -0.65 -3.70 -21.56
CA GLY A 108 0.33 -3.04 -22.42
C GLY A 108 0.68 -1.63 -21.93
N GLN A 109 -0.33 -0.82 -21.59
CA GLN A 109 -0.13 0.52 -21.03
C GLN A 109 0.67 0.49 -19.72
N LEU A 110 0.37 -0.45 -18.81
CA LEU A 110 1.10 -0.62 -17.55
C LEU A 110 2.55 -1.06 -17.77
N ARG A 111 2.81 -1.94 -18.75
CA ARG A 111 4.18 -2.34 -19.13
C ARG A 111 4.99 -1.16 -19.64
N THR A 112 4.42 -0.33 -20.51
CA THR A 112 5.06 0.89 -21.01
C THR A 112 5.32 1.89 -19.88
N PHE A 113 4.35 2.07 -18.97
CA PHE A 113 4.52 2.93 -17.81
C PHE A 113 5.65 2.47 -16.88
N SER A 114 5.72 1.16 -16.59
CA SER A 114 6.80 0.55 -15.79
C SER A 114 8.20 0.78 -16.39
N GLN A 115 8.34 0.71 -17.71
CA GLN A 115 9.61 1.00 -18.40
C GLN A 115 10.01 2.48 -18.28
N ASN A 116 9.04 3.39 -18.41
CA ASN A 116 9.28 4.83 -18.27
C ASN A 116 9.72 5.24 -16.86
N LEU A 117 9.26 4.54 -15.82
CA LEU A 117 9.71 4.76 -14.45
C LEU A 117 11.18 4.38 -14.25
N LYS A 118 11.61 3.25 -14.82
CA LYS A 118 13.01 2.80 -14.74
C LYS A 118 14.00 3.75 -15.43
N GLY A 119 13.54 4.49 -16.45
CA GLY A 119 14.35 5.52 -17.11
C GLY A 119 14.46 6.85 -16.35
N LYS A 120 13.63 7.07 -15.32
CA LYS A 120 13.57 8.30 -14.53
C LYS A 120 14.06 8.15 -13.09
N GLU A 121 14.36 6.93 -12.63
CA GLU A 121 15.02 6.76 -11.33
C GLU A 121 16.42 7.38 -11.37
N PRO A 122 16.79 8.28 -10.43
CA PRO A 122 18.18 8.62 -10.24
C PRO A 122 18.90 7.32 -9.85
N CYS A 123 19.86 6.90 -10.67
CA CYS A 123 20.74 5.77 -10.37
C CYS A 123 21.35 5.95 -8.96
N THR A 124 20.74 5.38 -7.92
CA THR A 124 21.39 5.24 -6.61
C THR A 124 22.37 4.06 -6.68
N GLY A 125 23.34 4.18 -7.59
CA GLY A 125 24.49 3.31 -7.66
C GLY A 125 25.39 3.62 -6.47
N LYS A 126 25.17 2.94 -5.34
CA LYS A 126 26.22 2.75 -4.34
C LYS A 126 27.33 1.90 -4.98
N LYS A 127 28.21 2.54 -5.75
CA LYS A 127 29.48 1.97 -6.20
C LYS A 127 30.28 1.63 -4.94
N ARG A 128 30.25 0.36 -4.52
CA ARG A 128 31.23 -0.17 -3.56
C ARG A 128 32.61 -0.03 -4.21
N LYS A 129 33.41 0.92 -3.70
CA LYS A 129 34.82 1.12 -4.06
C LYS A 129 35.57 -0.18 -3.70
N LYS A 130 35.94 -0.99 -4.71
CA LYS A 130 36.94 -2.05 -4.55
C LYS A 130 38.30 -1.35 -4.56
N SER A 131 38.95 -1.27 -3.41
CA SER A 131 40.28 -0.66 -3.23
C SER A 131 41.33 -1.41 -4.04
N SER A 132 41.84 -0.80 -5.11
CA SER A 132 43.04 -1.27 -5.81
C SER A 132 44.29 -0.68 -5.14
N LYS A 133 45.16 -1.61 -4.75
CA LYS A 133 46.51 -1.56 -4.16
C LYS A 133 47.36 -0.36 -4.59
N LYS A 134 47.95 0.35 -3.61
CA LYS A 134 48.97 1.40 -3.82
C LYS A 134 50.35 0.77 -3.57
N ASP A 135 51.10 0.56 -4.65
CA ASP A 135 52.52 0.22 -4.60
C ASP A 135 53.30 1.48 -4.23
N ASN A 136 54.02 1.44 -3.11
CA ASN A 136 55.05 2.43 -2.78
C ASN A 136 56.39 1.70 -2.85
N ASN A 137 57.12 1.86 -3.96
CA ASN A 137 58.56 1.61 -3.97
C ASN A 137 59.27 2.97 -4.07
N MET A 138 59.83 3.40 -2.93
CA MET A 138 60.62 4.62 -2.80
C MET A 138 62.09 4.25 -3.02
N THR A 139 62.66 4.65 -4.15
CA THR A 139 64.12 4.61 -4.39
C THR A 139 64.74 5.92 -3.95
N VAL A 140 65.48 5.88 -2.84
CA VAL A 140 66.48 6.83 -2.33
C VAL A 140 67.37 5.94 -1.45
N ILE A 141 68.65 5.64 -1.65
CA ILE A 141 69.84 6.27 -2.29
C ILE A 141 70.65 5.14 -2.94
#